data_AF-A0A5B0RS37-F1
#
_entry.id   AF-A0A5B0RS37-F1
#
_cell.length_a   1.000
_cell.length_b   1.000
_cell.length_c   1.000
_cell.angle_alpha   90.00
_cell.angle_beta   90.00
_cell.angle_gamma   90.00
#
_symmetry.space_group_name_H-M   'P 1'
#
loop_
_entity.id
_entity.type
_entity.pdbx_description
1 polymer ?
#
loop_
_entity_poly.entity_id
_entity_poly.type
_entity_poly.pdbx_seq_one_letter_code
_entity_poly.pdbx_strand_id
1 'polypeptide(L)'
;MDHSAGQRVPASETNGTANRGSHPHSLSIIKRYRAYFSLAEVDEMLRRQSAKLVPARVEAIRQQACVFIDKIGSRLGFPRRTIGSALLLYHRFHLFFPFSDFNLHDVSIAAVWLASKLEDTLKKLREIQLAAWLVRNLQEGGNGLGEPEPSIIEAERHRLSGIERLLLESVCFDFGSGKPAGGRDVFGYLIGIGRRLGLSRNHIQLSFRLAIDSHRTLVGLTYPPHLISLSCLYLASFMYPNPQEEDLSKFESNWNVPYDADIEDIEEVCHQILDLLISLSSALKTNQSPSSPSEAKGMKSSALGLPSSTASPIPGASELTGLKIKLREIESQRRESSGSEPAPRLVAGGAMLSQEVDELQSDGKEWLGRDDVTVRFIFGADGSENLADPSCPPSRPGI
;
A
#
# COMPACT_ATOMS: atom_id res chain seq x y z
N MET A 1 14.79 -31.04 -83.03
CA MET A 1 14.97 -32.47 -83.33
C MET A 1 14.99 -33.16 -81.97
N ASP A 2 13.92 -33.71 -81.40
CA ASP A 2 12.59 -34.14 -81.87
C ASP A 2 11.60 -33.92 -80.69
N HIS A 3 10.42 -33.32 -80.84
CA HIS A 3 9.10 -33.93 -81.17
C HIS A 3 8.87 -35.30 -80.49
N SER A 4 7.83 -35.56 -79.69
CA SER A 4 6.39 -35.33 -79.90
C SER A 4 5.65 -35.55 -78.54
N ALA A 5 4.84 -34.60 -78.05
CA ALA A 5 3.39 -34.46 -78.24
C ALA A 5 2.50 -35.44 -77.44
N GLY A 6 1.70 -34.87 -76.55
CA GLY A 6 0.62 -35.55 -75.82
C GLY A 6 -0.22 -34.54 -75.04
N GLN A 7 -1.04 -33.76 -75.73
CA GLN A 7 -1.96 -32.78 -75.14
C GLN A 7 -3.41 -33.32 -75.25
N ARG A 8 -4.10 -33.45 -74.10
CA ARG A 8 -5.57 -33.37 -73.99
C ARG A 8 -5.92 -32.69 -72.65
N VAL A 9 -6.82 -31.72 -72.74
CA VAL A 9 -7.48 -30.92 -71.69
C VAL A 9 -8.99 -30.94 -72.09
N PRO A 10 -10.02 -30.64 -71.25
CA PRO A 10 -10.12 -30.32 -69.81
C PRO A 10 -11.17 -31.16 -69.03
N ALA A 11 -11.21 -31.04 -67.69
CA ALA A 11 -12.47 -31.04 -66.94
C ALA A 11 -12.33 -30.47 -65.51
N SER A 12 -13.17 -29.46 -65.24
CA SER A 12 -13.81 -29.06 -63.97
C SER A 12 -12.97 -28.71 -62.74
N GLU A 13 -12.95 -27.40 -62.50
CA GLU A 13 -12.99 -26.71 -61.21
C GLU A 13 -13.56 -27.52 -60.04
N THR A 14 -12.83 -27.57 -58.93
CA THR A 14 -13.41 -27.44 -57.59
C THR A 14 -12.46 -26.63 -56.71
N ASN A 15 -13.00 -25.53 -56.16
CA ASN A 15 -12.34 -24.58 -55.27
C ASN A 15 -11.83 -25.25 -54.00
N GLY A 16 -10.51 -25.34 -53.84
CA GLY A 16 -9.87 -25.54 -52.54
C GLY A 16 -9.64 -24.18 -51.88
N THR A 17 -10.53 -23.80 -50.96
CA THR A 17 -10.38 -22.62 -50.11
C THR A 17 -9.05 -22.66 -49.36
N ALA A 18 -8.13 -21.77 -49.73
CA ALA A 18 -6.90 -21.52 -48.98
C ALA A 18 -7.26 -21.01 -47.58
N ASN A 19 -7.13 -21.89 -46.59
CA ASN A 19 -7.24 -21.54 -45.18
C ASN A 19 -6.04 -20.66 -44.82
N ARG A 20 -6.20 -19.34 -44.92
CA ARG A 20 -5.25 -18.38 -44.33
C ARG A 20 -5.30 -18.58 -42.82
N GLY A 21 -4.33 -19.34 -42.29
CA GLY A 21 -4.13 -19.47 -40.86
C GLY A 21 -4.01 -18.07 -40.25
N SER A 22 -5.01 -17.67 -39.47
CA SER A 22 -4.95 -16.49 -38.64
C SER A 22 -3.88 -16.74 -37.58
N HIS A 23 -2.72 -16.10 -37.71
CA HIS A 23 -1.81 -15.97 -36.58
C HIS A 23 -2.60 -15.35 -35.41
N PRO A 24 -2.60 -15.95 -34.21
CA PRO A 24 -3.25 -15.34 -33.06
C PRO A 24 -2.57 -13.99 -32.81
N HIS A 25 -3.32 -12.90 -32.93
CA HIS A 25 -2.84 -11.58 -32.58
C HIS A 25 -2.36 -11.64 -31.13
N SER A 26 -1.06 -11.44 -30.91
CA SER A 26 -0.52 -11.27 -29.56
C SER A 26 -1.23 -10.08 -28.93
N LEU A 27 -2.09 -10.36 -27.95
CA LEU A 27 -2.81 -9.32 -27.22
C LEU A 27 -1.80 -8.57 -26.36
N SER A 28 -1.35 -7.42 -26.84
CA SER A 28 -0.54 -6.51 -26.03
C SER A 28 -1.43 -5.80 -25.03
N ILE A 29 -1.19 -5.99 -23.73
CA ILE A 29 -1.91 -5.31 -22.66
C ILE A 29 -1.12 -4.08 -22.23
N ILE A 30 -1.72 -2.89 -22.34
CA ILE A 30 -1.16 -1.64 -21.81
C ILE A 30 -1.67 -1.45 -20.39
N LYS A 31 -0.75 -1.37 -19.42
CA LYS A 31 -1.05 -1.01 -18.03
C LYS A 31 -0.54 0.40 -17.75
N ARG A 32 -1.37 1.23 -17.13
CA ARG A 32 -0.98 2.56 -16.63
C ARG A 32 -0.79 2.50 -15.13
N TYR A 33 0.24 3.17 -14.63
CA TYR A 33 0.42 3.32 -13.19
C TYR A 33 -0.72 4.17 -12.62
N ARG A 34 -1.37 3.64 -11.58
CA ARG A 34 -2.33 4.37 -10.75
C ARG A 34 -1.73 4.49 -9.36
N ALA A 35 -1.38 5.72 -8.95
CA ALA A 35 -0.78 5.98 -7.64
C ALA A 35 -1.75 5.66 -6.51
N TYR A 36 -3.00 6.08 -6.65
CA TYR A 36 -4.05 5.94 -5.64
C TYR A 36 -5.30 5.24 -6.20
N PHE A 37 -6.03 4.59 -5.30
CA PHE A 37 -7.29 3.91 -5.53
C PHE A 37 -8.33 4.43 -4.54
N SER A 38 -9.60 4.46 -4.93
CA SER A 38 -10.67 4.73 -3.96
C SER A 38 -10.78 3.60 -2.93
N LEU A 39 -11.33 3.90 -1.74
CA LEU A 39 -11.54 2.88 -0.70
C LEU A 39 -12.37 1.69 -1.20
N ALA A 40 -13.40 1.96 -2.02
CA ALA A 40 -14.24 0.92 -2.60
C ALA A 40 -13.47 0.05 -3.61
N GLU A 41 -12.60 0.65 -4.43
CA GLU A 41 -11.73 -0.12 -5.33
C GLU A 41 -10.74 -0.99 -4.55
N VAL A 42 -10.10 -0.45 -3.51
CA VAL A 42 -9.17 -1.22 -2.67
C VAL A 42 -9.87 -2.41 -2.03
N ASP A 43 -11.06 -2.22 -1.45
CA ASP A 43 -11.83 -3.29 -0.82
C ASP A 43 -12.22 -4.36 -1.83
N GLU A 44 -12.74 -3.98 -3.00
CA GLU A 44 -13.15 -4.92 -4.05
C GLU A 44 -11.94 -5.69 -4.63
N MET A 45 -10.83 -5.00 -4.90
CA MET A 45 -9.61 -5.65 -5.38
C MET A 45 -9.07 -6.63 -4.36
N LEU A 46 -9.00 -6.24 -3.08
CA LEU A 46 -8.52 -7.09 -2.01
C LEU A 46 -9.44 -8.31 -1.84
N ARG A 47 -10.76 -8.10 -1.82
CA ARG A 47 -11.78 -9.16 -1.74
C ARG A 47 -11.63 -10.18 -2.87
N ARG A 48 -11.36 -9.71 -4.09
CA ARG A 48 -11.11 -10.58 -5.25
C ARG A 48 -9.84 -11.42 -5.07
N GLN A 49 -8.75 -10.80 -4.63
CA GLN A 49 -7.48 -11.51 -4.40
C GLN A 49 -7.50 -12.42 -3.15
N SER A 50 -8.47 -12.22 -2.26
CA SER A 50 -8.64 -13.00 -1.05
C SER A 50 -9.81 -13.98 -1.09
N ALA A 51 -10.42 -14.24 -2.25
CA ALA A 51 -11.65 -15.03 -2.35
C ALA A 51 -11.56 -16.46 -1.73
N LYS A 52 -10.35 -17.01 -1.61
CA LYS A 52 -10.09 -18.33 -1.01
C LYS A 52 -9.88 -18.29 0.52
N LEU A 53 -9.85 -17.11 1.14
CA LEU A 53 -9.53 -16.91 2.55
C LEU A 53 -10.62 -16.10 3.26
N VAL A 54 -10.80 -16.38 4.56
CA VAL A 54 -11.68 -15.58 5.42
C VAL A 54 -11.06 -14.20 5.66
N PRO A 55 -11.83 -13.09 5.64
CA PRO A 55 -11.30 -11.73 5.82
C PRO A 55 -10.40 -11.55 7.05
N ALA A 56 -10.79 -12.13 8.20
CA ALA A 56 -9.97 -12.08 9.42
C ALA A 56 -8.58 -12.73 9.25
N ARG A 57 -8.49 -13.79 8.44
CA ARG A 57 -7.21 -14.46 8.15
C ARG A 57 -6.34 -13.60 7.23
N VAL A 58 -6.95 -12.93 6.26
CA VAL A 58 -6.26 -11.99 5.35
C VAL A 58 -5.64 -10.85 6.14
N GLU A 59 -6.43 -10.24 7.03
CA GLU A 59 -5.95 -9.16 7.89
C GLU A 59 -4.83 -9.64 8.83
N ALA A 60 -4.95 -10.84 9.41
CA ALA A 60 -3.89 -11.42 10.24
C ALA A 60 -2.58 -11.63 9.46
N ILE A 61 -2.66 -12.18 8.24
CA ILE A 61 -1.50 -12.34 7.34
C ILE A 61 -0.89 -10.97 7.03
N ARG A 62 -1.71 -9.99 6.63
CA ARG A 62 -1.24 -8.63 6.31
C ARG A 62 -0.54 -7.97 7.49
N GLN A 63 -1.10 -8.05 8.70
CA GLN A 63 -0.47 -7.52 9.91
C GLN A 63 0.82 -8.25 10.29
N GLN A 64 0.85 -9.58 10.15
CA GLN A 64 2.06 -10.37 10.37
C GLN A 64 3.19 -9.95 9.41
N ALA A 65 2.86 -9.70 8.14
CA ALA A 65 3.81 -9.22 7.15
C ALA A 65 4.33 -7.83 7.51
N CYS A 66 3.45 -6.92 7.91
CA CYS A 66 3.85 -5.58 8.33
C CYS A 66 4.87 -5.61 9.47
N VAL A 67 4.59 -6.42 10.50
CA VAL A 67 5.51 -6.60 11.63
C VAL A 67 6.83 -7.24 11.19
N PHE A 68 6.77 -8.22 10.27
CA PHE A 68 7.96 -8.89 9.75
C PHE A 68 8.86 -7.94 8.94
N ILE A 69 8.27 -7.16 8.02
CA ILE A 69 8.96 -6.12 7.23
C ILE A 69 9.61 -5.08 8.14
N ASP A 70 8.86 -4.58 9.14
CA ASP A 70 9.35 -3.58 10.08
C ASP A 70 10.55 -4.08 10.90
N LYS A 71 10.48 -5.33 11.37
CA LYS A 71 11.59 -5.98 12.11
C LYS A 71 12.83 -6.19 11.24
N ILE A 72 12.67 -6.63 9.99
CA ILE A 72 13.79 -6.78 9.06
C ILE A 72 14.44 -5.42 8.83
N GLY A 73 13.64 -4.42 8.49
CA GLY A 73 14.17 -3.10 8.15
C GLY A 73 14.85 -2.42 9.32
N SER A 74 14.25 -2.48 10.51
CA SER A 74 14.86 -1.96 11.74
C SER A 74 16.17 -2.66 12.07
N ARG A 75 16.25 -3.98 11.88
CA ARG A 75 17.47 -4.77 12.12
C ARG A 75 18.61 -4.40 11.15
N LEU A 76 18.26 -4.12 9.89
CA LEU A 76 19.23 -3.72 8.85
C LEU A 76 19.63 -2.24 8.94
N GLY A 77 19.00 -1.47 9.84
CA GLY A 77 19.23 -0.04 9.99
C GLY A 77 18.65 0.80 8.85
N PHE A 78 17.57 0.33 8.20
CA PHE A 78 16.90 1.11 7.17
C PHE A 78 16.20 2.34 7.76
N PRO A 79 16.22 3.48 7.05
CA PRO A 79 15.41 4.63 7.45
C PRO A 79 13.92 4.30 7.31
N ARG A 80 13.08 5.02 8.07
CA ARG A 80 11.62 4.82 8.07
C ARG A 80 10.99 4.95 6.69
N ARG A 81 11.54 5.80 5.83
CA ARG A 81 11.18 5.93 4.42
C ARG A 81 11.23 4.59 3.69
N THR A 82 12.38 3.90 3.72
CA THR A 82 12.56 2.60 3.06
C THR A 82 11.61 1.54 3.59
N ILE A 83 11.39 1.51 4.91
CA ILE A 83 10.46 0.58 5.53
C ILE A 83 9.02 0.89 5.10
N GLY A 84 8.64 2.17 5.06
CA GLY A 84 7.34 2.63 4.56
C GLY A 84 7.11 2.22 3.10
N SER A 85 8.09 2.42 2.23
CA SER A 85 8.04 1.99 0.82
C SER A 85 7.90 0.47 0.69
N ALA A 86 8.59 -0.32 1.53
CA ALA A 86 8.43 -1.78 1.55
C ALA A 86 7.02 -2.22 1.97
N LEU A 87 6.44 -1.57 2.98
CA LEU A 87 5.06 -1.83 3.41
C LEU A 87 4.05 -1.49 2.31
N LEU A 88 4.22 -0.34 1.65
CA LEU A 88 3.37 0.07 0.54
C LEU A 88 3.45 -0.90 -0.63
N LEU A 89 4.66 -1.34 -1.00
CA LEU A 89 4.88 -2.36 -2.03
C LEU A 89 4.18 -3.68 -1.69
N TYR A 90 4.26 -4.11 -0.43
CA TYR A 90 3.58 -5.33 0.04
C TYR A 90 2.06 -5.21 -0.09
N HIS A 91 1.46 -4.11 0.39
CA HIS A 91 0.01 -3.90 0.26
C HIS A 91 -0.42 -3.84 -1.20
N ARG A 92 0.34 -3.12 -2.03
CA ARG A 92 0.06 -3.00 -3.47
C ARG A 92 0.13 -4.34 -4.19
N PHE A 93 1.11 -5.18 -3.86
CA PHE A 93 1.25 -6.52 -4.44
C PHE A 93 -0.04 -7.33 -4.32
N HIS A 94 -0.65 -7.32 -3.14
CA HIS A 94 -1.86 -8.09 -2.87
C HIS A 94 -3.16 -7.47 -3.39
N LEU A 95 -3.12 -6.30 -4.05
CA LEU A 95 -4.22 -5.84 -4.90
C LEU A 95 -4.32 -6.63 -6.22
N PHE A 96 -3.19 -7.18 -6.69
CA PHE A 96 -3.09 -7.85 -7.99
C PHE A 96 -2.82 -9.35 -7.89
N PHE A 97 -2.24 -9.81 -6.78
CA PHE A 97 -1.80 -11.18 -6.59
C PHE A 97 -2.45 -11.84 -5.35
N PRO A 98 -3.03 -13.05 -5.47
CA PRO A 98 -3.72 -13.71 -4.36
C PRO A 98 -2.82 -14.04 -3.16
N PHE A 99 -3.34 -13.92 -1.94
CA PHE A 99 -2.63 -14.34 -0.73
C PHE A 99 -2.37 -15.86 -0.66
N SER A 100 -3.21 -16.67 -1.31
CA SER A 100 -3.06 -18.13 -1.29
C SER A 100 -1.86 -18.64 -2.07
N ASP A 101 -1.40 -17.87 -3.04
CA ASP A 101 -0.44 -18.32 -4.05
C ASP A 101 0.98 -17.92 -3.67
N PHE A 102 1.14 -17.04 -2.68
CA PHE A 102 2.43 -16.47 -2.28
C PHE A 102 2.68 -16.62 -0.77
N ASN A 103 3.92 -16.99 -0.44
CA ASN A 103 4.35 -17.02 0.95
C ASN A 103 4.60 -15.57 1.45
N LEU A 104 3.98 -15.24 2.58
CA LEU A 104 4.14 -13.96 3.28
C LEU A 104 5.60 -13.52 3.45
N HIS A 105 6.49 -14.44 3.84
CA HIS A 105 7.90 -14.13 4.07
C HIS A 105 8.63 -13.80 2.76
N ASP A 106 8.38 -14.57 1.70
CA ASP A 106 9.01 -14.36 0.40
C ASP A 106 8.59 -13.00 -0.20
N VAL A 107 7.30 -12.65 -0.15
CA VAL A 107 6.80 -11.33 -0.59
C VAL A 107 7.37 -10.20 0.26
N SER A 108 7.44 -10.38 1.58
CA SER A 108 8.00 -9.38 2.49
C SER A 108 9.49 -9.12 2.22
N ILE A 109 10.29 -10.17 2.01
CA ILE A 109 11.72 -10.05 1.71
C ILE A 109 11.91 -9.36 0.35
N ALA A 110 11.15 -9.77 -0.67
CA ALA A 110 11.22 -9.16 -2.00
C ALA A 110 10.79 -7.68 -1.97
N ALA A 111 9.77 -7.33 -1.19
CA ALA A 111 9.33 -5.94 -1.01
C ALA A 111 10.40 -5.07 -0.34
N VAL A 112 11.05 -5.58 0.73
CA VAL A 112 12.17 -4.89 1.38
C VAL A 112 13.37 -4.75 0.43
N TRP A 113 13.67 -5.79 -0.34
CA TRP A 113 14.78 -5.76 -1.29
C TRP A 113 14.52 -4.75 -2.41
N LEU A 114 13.33 -4.73 -3.00
CA LEU A 114 12.97 -3.73 -4.00
C LEU A 114 12.96 -2.32 -3.41
N ALA A 115 12.34 -2.09 -2.24
CA ALA A 115 12.32 -0.79 -1.58
C ALA A 115 13.73 -0.25 -1.32
N SER A 116 14.68 -1.11 -0.93
CA SER A 116 16.08 -0.71 -0.72
C SER A 116 16.73 -0.14 -1.98
N LYS A 117 16.28 -0.57 -3.17
CA LYS A 117 16.72 -0.04 -4.47
C LYS A 117 15.99 1.24 -4.84
N LEU A 118 14.69 1.35 -4.53
CA LEU A 118 13.88 2.52 -4.86
C LEU A 118 14.24 3.77 -4.04
N GLU A 119 14.74 3.57 -2.82
CA GLU A 119 15.06 4.65 -1.87
C GLU A 119 16.58 4.88 -1.71
N ASP A 120 17.41 4.33 -2.60
CA ASP A 120 18.88 4.47 -2.56
C ASP A 120 19.54 4.00 -1.25
N THR A 121 18.92 3.07 -0.54
CA THR A 121 19.46 2.45 0.68
C THR A 121 19.88 1.01 0.41
N LEU A 122 20.71 0.82 -0.60
CA LEU A 122 21.02 -0.51 -1.14
C LEU A 122 21.64 -1.46 -0.10
N LYS A 123 21.09 -2.69 -0.05
CA LYS A 123 21.65 -3.83 0.68
C LYS A 123 21.70 -5.05 -0.23
N LYS A 124 22.69 -5.91 -0.03
CA LYS A 124 22.78 -7.18 -0.76
C LYS A 124 21.63 -8.09 -0.35
N LEU A 125 21.02 -8.79 -1.31
CA LEU A 125 19.91 -9.72 -1.03
C LEU A 125 20.24 -10.72 0.08
N ARG A 126 21.47 -11.27 0.08
CA ARG A 126 21.93 -12.19 1.12
C ARG A 126 21.87 -11.60 2.53
N GLU A 127 22.21 -10.31 2.70
CA GLU A 127 22.11 -9.64 4.00
C GLU A 127 20.66 -9.53 4.47
N ILE A 128 19.74 -9.25 3.55
CA ILE A 128 18.30 -9.18 3.82
C ILE A 128 17.76 -10.57 4.19
N GLN A 129 18.15 -11.61 3.45
CA GLN A 129 17.75 -13.01 3.74
C GLN A 129 18.23 -13.46 5.12
N LEU A 130 19.47 -13.15 5.49
CA LEU A 130 20.01 -13.46 6.82
C LEU A 130 19.24 -12.72 7.93
N ALA A 131 18.94 -11.43 7.74
CA ALA A 131 18.13 -10.68 8.69
C ALA A 131 16.71 -11.25 8.81
N ALA A 132 16.08 -11.60 7.70
CA ALA A 132 14.76 -12.23 7.65
C ALA A 132 14.74 -13.59 8.35
N TRP A 133 15.78 -14.41 8.17
CA TRP A 133 15.89 -15.68 8.87
C TRP A 133 15.94 -15.47 10.38
N LEU A 134 16.80 -14.57 10.86
CA LEU A 134 16.90 -14.27 12.29
C LEU A 134 15.56 -13.81 12.86
N VAL A 135 14.83 -12.94 12.16
CA VAL A 135 13.51 -12.48 12.60
C VAL A 135 12.52 -13.64 12.69
N ARG A 136 12.49 -14.53 11.69
CA ARG A 136 11.62 -15.71 11.67
C ARG A 136 11.95 -16.69 12.81
N ASN A 137 13.22 -17.00 13.00
CA ASN A 137 13.71 -17.86 14.09
C ASN A 137 13.28 -17.31 15.47
N LEU A 138 13.42 -16.00 15.70
CA LEU A 138 12.91 -15.36 16.94
C LEU A 138 11.38 -15.48 17.08
N GLN A 139 10.63 -15.37 15.99
CA GLN A 139 9.16 -15.49 16.03
C GLN A 139 8.69 -16.92 16.32
N GLU A 140 9.48 -17.92 15.92
CA GLU A 140 9.21 -19.34 16.16
C GLU A 140 9.70 -19.83 17.53
N GLY A 141 10.22 -18.93 18.38
CA GLY A 141 10.68 -19.25 19.74
C GLY A 141 12.10 -19.79 19.82
N GLY A 142 12.88 -19.71 18.74
CA GLY A 142 14.28 -20.06 18.77
C GLY A 142 15.15 -18.96 19.40
N ASN A 143 16.45 -19.25 19.56
CA ASN A 143 17.41 -18.38 20.25
C ASN A 143 17.99 -17.27 19.34
N GLY A 144 17.60 -17.22 18.06
CA GLY A 144 18.15 -16.25 17.11
C GLY A 144 19.61 -16.49 16.75
N LEU A 145 20.10 -17.71 16.95
CA LEU A 145 21.45 -18.14 16.58
C LEU A 145 21.37 -19.14 15.43
N GLY A 146 22.43 -19.17 14.61
CA GLY A 146 22.57 -20.06 13.47
C GLY A 146 22.32 -19.38 12.13
N GLU A 147 23.16 -19.72 11.14
CA GLU A 147 22.97 -19.30 9.75
C GLU A 147 22.12 -20.33 9.00
N PRO A 148 21.32 -19.90 8.01
CA PRO A 148 20.62 -20.84 7.17
C PRO A 148 21.64 -21.58 6.29
N GLU A 149 21.33 -22.83 5.97
CA GLU A 149 22.17 -23.63 5.08
C GLU A 149 22.27 -22.94 3.69
N PRO A 150 23.46 -22.88 3.06
CA PRO A 150 23.64 -22.13 1.82
C PRO A 150 22.71 -22.55 0.69
N SER A 151 22.35 -23.84 0.60
CA SER A 151 21.42 -24.34 -0.41
C SER A 151 20.02 -23.71 -0.30
N ILE A 152 19.55 -23.47 0.93
CA ILE A 152 18.24 -22.86 1.23
C ILE A 152 18.23 -21.40 0.77
N ILE A 153 19.30 -20.65 1.05
CA ILE A 153 19.45 -19.25 0.66
C ILE A 153 19.40 -19.11 -0.87
N GLU A 154 20.08 -20.01 -1.58
CA GLU A 154 20.14 -19.99 -3.05
C GLU A 154 18.78 -20.38 -3.67
N ALA A 155 18.11 -21.39 -3.13
CA ALA A 155 16.77 -21.77 -3.57
C ALA A 155 15.75 -20.63 -3.35
N GLU A 156 15.84 -19.93 -2.21
CA GLU A 156 15.01 -18.76 -1.91
C GLU A 156 15.31 -17.60 -2.86
N ARG A 157 16.59 -17.35 -3.19
CA ARG A 157 17.00 -16.29 -4.13
C ARG A 157 16.28 -16.35 -5.48
N HIS A 158 16.11 -17.53 -6.05
CA HIS A 158 15.41 -17.70 -7.32
C HIS A 158 13.92 -17.34 -7.21
N ARG A 159 13.25 -17.76 -6.12
CA ARG A 159 11.84 -17.40 -5.86
C ARG A 159 11.68 -15.90 -5.64
N LEU A 160 12.55 -15.30 -4.83
CA LEU A 160 12.55 -13.86 -4.55
C LEU A 160 12.75 -13.02 -5.81
N SER A 161 13.60 -13.48 -6.73
CA SER A 161 13.81 -12.82 -8.03
C SER A 161 12.54 -12.86 -8.91
N GLY A 162 11.76 -13.94 -8.82
CA GLY A 162 10.46 -14.03 -9.49
C GLY A 162 9.45 -13.05 -8.90
N ILE A 163 9.33 -13.01 -7.58
CA ILE A 163 8.40 -12.11 -6.87
C ILE A 163 8.78 -10.64 -7.09
N GLU A 164 10.08 -10.31 -7.10
CA GLU A 164 10.55 -8.97 -7.42
C GLU A 164 10.05 -8.50 -8.78
N ARG A 165 10.06 -9.36 -9.81
CA ARG A 165 9.53 -9.00 -11.13
C ARG A 165 8.03 -8.71 -11.08
N LEU A 166 7.28 -9.47 -10.30
CA LEU A 166 5.84 -9.24 -10.10
C LEU A 166 5.57 -7.95 -9.32
N LEU A 167 6.41 -7.62 -8.32
CA LEU A 167 6.36 -6.33 -7.62
C LEU A 167 6.62 -5.16 -8.56
N LEU A 168 7.62 -5.28 -9.45
CA LEU A 168 7.90 -4.27 -10.48
C LEU A 168 6.71 -4.10 -11.44
N GLU A 169 6.03 -5.19 -11.77
CA GLU A 169 4.81 -5.15 -12.59
C GLU A 169 3.65 -4.47 -11.87
N SER A 170 3.47 -4.69 -10.56
CA SER A 170 2.38 -4.08 -9.78
C SER A 170 2.51 -2.55 -9.69
N VAL A 171 3.73 -2.02 -9.71
CA VAL A 171 4.02 -0.58 -9.81
C VAL A 171 4.18 -0.10 -11.25
N CYS A 172 3.94 -0.94 -12.26
CA CYS A 172 4.09 -0.59 -13.68
C CYS A 172 5.48 0.00 -14.01
N PHE A 173 6.53 -0.40 -13.28
CA PHE A 173 7.87 0.17 -13.38
C PHE A 173 7.96 1.68 -13.14
N ASP A 174 6.94 2.27 -12.51
CA ASP A 174 7.02 3.64 -12.05
C ASP A 174 7.73 3.70 -10.69
N PHE A 175 8.88 4.37 -10.69
CA PHE A 175 9.75 4.52 -9.51
C PHE A 175 9.75 5.94 -8.94
N GLY A 176 8.94 6.85 -9.47
CA GLY A 176 8.96 8.22 -9.00
C GLY A 176 8.19 9.27 -9.79
N SER A 177 7.44 8.90 -10.84
CA SER A 177 6.66 9.87 -11.62
C SER A 177 5.60 10.58 -10.76
N GLY A 178 5.05 9.88 -9.75
CA GLY A 178 4.10 10.42 -8.78
C GLY A 178 4.69 10.99 -7.48
N LYS A 179 6.03 11.12 -7.34
CA LYS A 179 6.59 11.82 -6.17
C LYS A 179 6.19 13.30 -6.28
N PRO A 180 5.50 13.89 -5.28
CA PRO A 180 5.21 15.33 -5.31
C PRO A 180 6.49 16.10 -5.59
N ALA A 181 6.44 17.23 -6.27
CA ALA A 181 7.64 17.88 -6.83
C ALA A 181 8.75 18.25 -5.80
N GLY A 182 8.49 18.13 -4.49
CA GLY A 182 9.50 18.19 -3.43
C GLY A 182 10.13 16.85 -2.99
N GLY A 183 9.79 15.71 -3.60
CA GLY A 183 10.30 14.38 -3.26
C GLY A 183 10.02 13.91 -1.82
N ARG A 184 9.08 14.56 -1.13
CA ARG A 184 8.80 14.34 0.30
C ARG A 184 7.86 13.16 0.50
N ASP A 185 8.23 12.30 1.43
CA ASP A 185 7.44 11.21 1.96
C ASP A 185 6.56 11.71 3.12
N VAL A 186 5.74 10.80 3.68
CA VAL A 186 4.86 11.10 4.83
C VAL A 186 5.65 11.73 5.98
N PHE A 187 6.87 11.26 6.24
CA PHE A 187 7.71 11.80 7.32
C PHE A 187 8.22 13.21 6.99
N GLY A 188 8.68 13.46 5.76
CA GLY A 188 9.12 14.79 5.33
C GLY A 188 8.00 15.84 5.37
N TYR A 189 6.79 15.48 4.93
CA TYR A 189 5.61 16.34 5.03
C TYR A 189 5.24 16.60 6.49
N LEU A 190 5.19 15.58 7.33
CA LEU A 190 4.84 15.69 8.74
C LEU A 190 5.74 16.68 9.49
N ILE A 191 7.06 16.57 9.32
CA ILE A 191 8.01 17.50 9.96
C ILE A 191 7.87 18.91 9.39
N GLY A 192 7.71 19.03 8.06
CA GLY A 192 7.58 20.33 7.40
C GLY A 192 6.32 21.09 7.82
N ILE A 193 5.18 20.40 7.84
CA ILE A 193 3.88 20.95 8.22
C ILE A 193 3.86 21.23 9.72
N GLY A 194 4.30 20.27 10.55
CA GLY A 194 4.29 20.45 12.00
C GLY A 194 5.12 21.65 12.47
N ARG A 195 6.27 21.90 11.84
CA ARG A 195 7.07 23.10 12.09
C ARG A 195 6.39 24.39 11.63
N ARG A 196 5.72 24.38 10.48
CA ARG A 196 4.98 25.55 9.98
C ARG A 196 3.79 25.93 10.86
N LEU A 197 3.10 24.94 11.42
CA LEU A 197 2.00 25.15 12.36
C LEU A 197 2.48 25.56 13.78
N GLY A 198 3.80 25.50 14.03
CA GLY A 198 4.37 25.83 15.33
C GLY A 198 4.09 24.80 16.42
N LEU A 199 3.84 23.54 16.06
CA LEU A 199 3.47 22.49 17.00
C LEU A 199 4.63 22.09 17.92
N SER A 200 4.29 21.69 19.13
CA SER A 200 5.27 21.24 20.12
C SER A 200 6.08 20.02 19.65
N ARG A 201 7.33 19.87 20.13
CA ARG A 201 8.20 18.73 19.77
C ARG A 201 7.56 17.39 20.15
N ASN A 202 6.86 17.34 21.28
CA ASN A 202 6.18 16.14 21.76
C ASN A 202 5.03 15.76 20.83
N HIS A 203 4.26 16.75 20.35
CA HIS A 203 3.19 16.56 19.37
C HIS A 203 3.72 15.97 18.06
N ILE A 204 4.80 16.57 17.52
CA ILE A 204 5.45 16.08 16.30
C ILE A 204 5.98 14.64 16.49
N GLN A 205 6.55 14.33 17.66
CA GLN A 205 7.04 12.99 17.96
C GLN A 205 5.93 11.95 18.10
N LEU A 206 4.79 12.31 18.69
CA LEU A 206 3.59 11.45 18.72
C LEU A 206 3.06 11.23 17.29
N SER A 207 2.91 12.31 16.53
CA SER A 207 2.46 12.27 15.13
C SER A 207 3.37 11.38 14.27
N PHE A 208 4.69 11.44 14.50
CA PHE A 208 5.66 10.59 13.79
C PHE A 208 5.44 9.10 14.08
N ARG A 209 5.08 8.74 15.32
CA ARG A 209 4.70 7.35 15.67
C ARG A 209 3.39 6.94 14.98
N LEU A 210 2.39 7.82 14.94
CA LEU A 210 1.15 7.56 14.20
C LEU A 210 1.42 7.37 12.70
N ALA A 211 2.34 8.13 12.12
CA ALA A 211 2.76 7.95 10.74
C ALA A 211 3.50 6.64 10.50
N ILE A 212 4.19 6.07 11.50
CA ILE A 212 4.74 4.72 11.39
C ILE A 212 3.59 3.70 11.33
N ASP A 213 2.60 3.83 12.21
CA ASP A 213 1.45 2.92 12.27
C ASP A 213 0.56 3.04 11.03
N SER A 214 0.43 4.21 10.41
CA SER A 214 -0.37 4.40 9.19
C SER A 214 0.13 3.57 8.00
N HIS A 215 1.43 3.27 7.90
CA HIS A 215 1.95 2.37 6.86
C HIS A 215 1.53 0.91 7.05
N ARG A 216 0.98 0.55 8.22
CA ARG A 216 0.41 -0.77 8.50
C ARG A 216 -1.07 -0.85 8.13
N THR A 217 -1.69 0.24 7.68
CA THR A 217 -3.03 0.26 7.09
C THR A 217 -2.94 0.37 5.56
N LEU A 218 -4.07 0.49 4.87
CA LEU A 218 -4.12 0.63 3.41
C LEU A 218 -4.13 2.10 2.96
N VAL A 219 -4.06 3.06 3.88
CA VAL A 219 -4.17 4.50 3.55
C VAL A 219 -3.11 4.98 2.56
N GLY A 220 -1.93 4.36 2.51
CA GLY A 220 -0.89 4.69 1.53
C GLY A 220 -1.23 4.35 0.07
N LEU A 221 -2.25 3.50 -0.15
CA LEU A 221 -2.79 3.17 -1.48
C LEU A 221 -3.99 4.05 -1.85
N THR A 222 -4.54 4.77 -0.88
CA THR A 222 -5.76 5.56 -1.06
C THR A 222 -5.46 7.05 -1.07
N TYR A 223 -4.58 7.52 -0.18
CA TYR A 223 -4.34 8.94 0.05
C TYR A 223 -2.88 9.33 -0.22
N PRO A 224 -2.65 10.56 -0.71
CA PRO A 224 -1.31 11.09 -0.88
C PRO A 224 -0.58 11.35 0.44
N PRO A 225 0.77 11.35 0.45
CA PRO A 225 1.56 11.45 1.67
C PRO A 225 1.25 12.65 2.56
N HIS A 226 0.95 13.81 1.97
CA HIS A 226 0.68 15.04 2.72
C HIS A 226 -0.63 14.96 3.52
N LEU A 227 -1.67 14.31 2.98
CA LEU A 227 -2.93 14.06 3.71
C LEU A 227 -2.67 13.13 4.88
N ILE A 228 -1.95 12.02 4.67
CA ILE A 228 -1.60 11.09 5.75
C ILE A 228 -0.82 11.81 6.86
N SER A 229 0.11 12.72 6.50
CA SER A 229 0.83 13.55 7.47
C SER A 229 -0.08 14.48 8.25
N LEU A 230 -1.00 15.19 7.57
CA LEU A 230 -1.98 16.08 8.20
C LEU A 230 -2.89 15.31 9.16
N SER A 231 -3.37 14.13 8.77
CA SER A 231 -4.15 13.24 9.62
C SER A 231 -3.40 12.79 10.86
N CYS A 232 -2.11 12.46 10.75
CA CYS A 232 -1.31 12.09 11.91
C CYS A 232 -1.12 13.28 12.87
N LEU A 233 -0.91 14.49 12.34
CA LEU A 233 -0.80 15.72 13.12
C LEU A 233 -2.13 16.10 13.79
N TYR A 234 -3.25 15.96 13.07
CA TYR A 234 -4.60 16.22 13.56
C TYR A 234 -5.00 15.22 14.64
N LEU A 235 -4.81 13.91 14.40
CA LEU A 235 -5.13 12.85 15.35
C LEU A 235 -4.32 12.98 16.65
N ALA A 236 -3.04 13.35 16.56
CA ALA A 236 -2.20 13.58 17.73
C ALA A 236 -2.78 14.65 18.67
N SER A 237 -3.51 15.65 18.16
CA SER A 237 -4.15 16.71 18.95
C SER A 237 -5.21 16.17 19.91
N PHE A 238 -5.77 15.00 19.61
CA PHE A 238 -6.77 14.36 20.44
C PHE A 238 -6.21 13.22 21.30
N MET A 239 -4.92 12.87 21.15
CA MET A 239 -4.28 11.78 21.88
C MET A 239 -3.48 12.29 23.11
N TYR A 240 -3.71 11.65 24.26
CA TYR A 240 -3.12 11.97 25.59
C TYR A 240 -1.58 11.74 25.67
N PRO A 241 -0.82 12.38 26.61
CA PRO A 241 -1.25 12.78 27.96
C PRO A 241 -1.66 14.24 28.21
N ASN A 242 -1.42 15.17 27.30
CA ASN A 242 -1.82 16.57 27.46
C ASN A 242 -2.17 17.13 26.07
N PRO A 243 -3.47 17.17 25.69
CA PRO A 243 -3.89 18.03 24.61
C PRO A 243 -3.53 19.46 25.05
N GLN A 244 -2.48 20.04 24.47
CA GLN A 244 -2.26 21.46 24.66
C GLN A 244 -3.39 22.15 23.88
N GLU A 245 -4.27 22.88 24.57
CA GLU A 245 -5.32 23.67 23.92
C GLU A 245 -4.72 24.57 22.83
N GLU A 246 -3.48 25.02 23.02
CA GLU A 246 -2.66 25.72 22.02
C GLU A 246 -2.42 24.92 20.73
N ASP A 247 -2.08 23.63 20.83
CA ASP A 247 -1.85 22.76 19.66
C ASP A 247 -3.19 22.43 18.96
N LEU A 248 -4.27 22.21 19.73
CA LEU A 248 -5.61 21.95 19.18
C LEU A 248 -6.18 23.18 18.45
N SER A 249 -5.94 24.39 18.97
CA SER A 249 -6.38 25.64 18.35
C SER A 249 -5.82 25.85 16.93
N LYS A 250 -4.69 25.20 16.60
CA LYS A 250 -4.10 25.23 15.25
C LYS A 250 -4.93 24.51 14.20
N PHE A 251 -5.91 23.70 14.62
CA PHE A 251 -6.76 22.88 13.76
C PHE A 251 -8.23 23.33 13.72
N GLU A 252 -8.53 24.57 14.11
CA GLU A 252 -9.91 25.07 14.21
C GLU A 252 -10.52 25.51 12.87
N SER A 253 -9.96 26.54 12.21
CA SER A 253 -10.58 27.11 11.00
C SER A 253 -9.58 27.23 9.85
N ASN A 254 -9.95 26.66 8.70
CA ASN A 254 -9.23 26.75 7.42
C ASN A 254 -7.75 26.33 7.43
N TRP A 255 -7.31 25.59 8.45
CA TRP A 255 -5.92 25.10 8.57
C TRP A 255 -5.52 24.14 7.45
N ASN A 256 -6.52 23.49 6.84
CA ASN A 256 -6.41 22.51 5.78
C ASN A 256 -6.35 23.14 4.37
N VAL A 257 -6.89 24.36 4.18
CA VAL A 257 -6.96 25.06 2.88
C VAL A 257 -5.57 25.28 2.24
N PRO A 258 -4.52 25.71 2.97
CA PRO A 258 -3.19 25.89 2.38
C PRO A 258 -2.54 24.61 1.85
N TYR A 259 -3.12 23.45 2.18
CA TYR A 259 -2.60 22.15 1.81
C TYR A 259 -3.47 21.40 0.81
N ASP A 260 -4.52 22.06 0.27
CA ASP A 260 -5.50 21.44 -0.64
C ASP A 260 -6.06 20.13 -0.08
N ALA A 261 -6.41 20.17 1.21
CA ALA A 261 -6.78 18.99 1.98
C ALA A 261 -8.24 19.06 2.45
N ASP A 262 -9.03 18.04 2.11
CA ASP A 262 -10.38 17.90 2.63
C ASP A 262 -10.36 17.33 4.05
N ILE A 263 -11.16 17.93 4.94
CA ILE A 263 -11.23 17.49 6.32
C ILE A 263 -11.83 16.07 6.45
N GLU A 264 -12.73 15.70 5.54
CA GLU A 264 -13.33 14.36 5.52
C GLU A 264 -12.29 13.28 5.24
N ASP A 265 -11.39 13.52 4.28
CA ASP A 265 -10.27 12.62 3.99
C ASP A 265 -9.31 12.52 5.18
N ILE A 266 -9.04 13.65 5.83
CA ILE A 266 -8.19 13.71 7.02
C ILE A 266 -8.78 12.83 8.14
N GLU A 267 -10.07 13.01 8.43
CA GLU A 267 -10.81 12.27 9.47
C GLU A 267 -10.93 10.78 9.14
N GLU A 268 -11.16 10.41 7.87
CA GLU A 268 -11.20 9.02 7.43
C GLU A 268 -9.87 8.29 7.66
N VAL A 269 -8.73 8.92 7.34
CA VAL A 269 -7.41 8.37 7.66
C VAL A 269 -7.23 8.22 9.17
N CYS A 270 -7.71 9.18 9.98
CA CYS A 270 -7.66 9.09 11.44
C CYS A 270 -8.42 7.87 11.96
N HIS A 271 -9.62 7.63 11.43
CA HIS A 271 -10.44 6.47 11.78
C HIS A 271 -9.74 5.15 11.46
N GLN A 272 -9.09 5.04 10.29
CA GLN A 272 -8.35 3.83 9.91
C GLN A 272 -7.13 3.58 10.81
N ILE A 273 -6.41 4.63 11.21
CA ILE A 273 -5.30 4.51 12.17
C ILE A 273 -5.84 4.09 13.55
N LEU A 274 -6.94 4.68 14.01
CA LEU A 274 -7.55 4.31 15.29
C LEU A 274 -8.04 2.85 15.29
N ASP A 275 -8.62 2.37 14.19
CA ASP A 275 -9.05 0.97 14.07
C ASP A 275 -7.88 -0.01 14.19
N LEU A 276 -6.74 0.31 13.56
CA LEU A 276 -5.51 -0.44 13.76
C LEU A 276 -5.09 -0.44 15.24
N LEU A 277 -5.01 0.74 15.87
CA LEU A 277 -4.56 0.86 17.26
C LEU A 277 -5.49 0.11 18.24
N ILE A 278 -6.80 0.17 18.03
CA ILE A 278 -7.80 -0.59 18.80
C ILE A 278 -7.57 -2.10 18.63
N SER A 279 -7.38 -2.57 17.39
CA SER A 279 -7.12 -3.98 17.09
C SER A 279 -5.82 -4.48 17.74
N LEU A 280 -4.78 -3.65 17.82
CA LEU A 280 -3.52 -4.03 18.46
C LEU A 280 -3.65 -4.04 19.99
N SER A 281 -4.36 -3.06 20.56
CA SER A 281 -4.59 -2.97 22.00
C SER A 281 -5.46 -4.12 22.53
N SER A 282 -6.45 -4.58 21.75
CA SER A 282 -7.29 -5.73 22.11
C SER A 282 -6.51 -7.06 22.08
N ALA A 283 -5.65 -7.27 21.08
CA ALA A 283 -4.82 -8.48 20.97
C ALA A 283 -3.81 -8.64 22.12
N LEU A 284 -3.34 -7.55 22.73
CA LEU A 284 -2.47 -7.59 23.90
C LEU A 284 -3.18 -8.12 25.15
N LYS A 285 -4.49 -7.88 25.27
CA LYS A 285 -5.31 -8.36 26.40
C LYS A 285 -5.66 -9.84 26.27
N THR A 286 -5.91 -10.33 25.06
CA THR A 286 -6.26 -11.75 24.84
C THR A 286 -5.08 -12.70 25.06
N ASN A 287 -3.84 -12.22 24.93
CA ASN A 287 -2.64 -13.01 25.24
C ASN A 287 -2.31 -13.08 26.73
N GLN A 288 -3.09 -12.41 27.59
CA GLN A 288 -3.04 -12.55 29.05
C GLN A 288 -4.21 -13.45 29.49
N SER A 289 -4.05 -14.77 29.38
CA SER A 289 -5.00 -15.70 30.01
C SER A 289 -5.10 -15.46 31.52
N PRO A 290 -6.27 -15.67 32.16
CA PRO A 290 -6.42 -15.49 33.60
C PRO A 290 -5.64 -16.58 34.33
N SER A 291 -4.53 -16.21 34.98
CA SER A 291 -3.78 -17.11 35.84
C SER A 291 -4.61 -17.46 37.08
N SER A 292 -4.91 -18.75 37.28
CA SER A 292 -5.32 -19.27 38.59
C SER A 292 -4.27 -18.92 39.65
N PRO A 293 -4.67 -18.68 40.92
CA PRO A 293 -3.76 -18.19 41.94
C PRO A 293 -2.93 -19.38 42.46
N SER A 294 -1.73 -19.57 41.95
CA SER A 294 -0.67 -20.25 42.70
C SER A 294 0.72 -19.94 42.14
N GLU A 295 1.55 -19.44 43.06
CA GLU A 295 3.01 -19.43 43.07
C GLU A 295 3.75 -18.62 42.00
N ALA A 296 4.10 -17.41 42.44
CA ALA A 296 5.12 -16.57 41.84
C ALA A 296 6.50 -17.25 41.85
N LYS A 297 7.07 -17.47 40.66
CA LYS A 297 8.51 -17.40 40.41
C LYS A 297 8.75 -16.79 39.04
N GLY A 298 9.43 -15.65 39.03
CA GLY A 298 9.56 -14.76 37.88
C GLY A 298 10.45 -15.33 36.78
N MET A 299 9.95 -15.25 35.55
CA MET A 299 10.74 -15.24 34.32
C MET A 299 10.40 -13.95 33.59
N LYS A 300 11.39 -13.07 33.42
CA LYS A 300 11.28 -11.82 32.67
C LYS A 300 11.08 -12.17 31.19
N SER A 301 9.88 -12.00 30.66
CA SER A 301 9.64 -11.97 29.22
C SER A 301 10.19 -10.65 28.67
N SER A 302 11.12 -10.76 27.72
CA SER A 302 11.71 -9.66 26.98
C SER A 302 10.67 -9.01 26.07
N ALA A 303 9.94 -8.05 26.65
CA ALA A 303 9.12 -7.10 25.91
C ALA A 303 9.99 -6.19 25.05
N LEU A 304 9.55 -5.96 23.80
CA LEU A 304 9.74 -4.74 22.98
C LEU A 304 10.97 -3.88 23.31
N GLY A 305 12.13 -4.25 22.76
CA GLY A 305 13.31 -3.40 22.75
C GLY A 305 13.28 -2.39 21.61
N LEU A 306 12.45 -1.34 21.71
CA LEU A 306 12.81 -0.02 21.17
C LEU A 306 13.49 0.76 22.31
N PRO A 307 14.51 1.59 22.04
CA PRO A 307 15.04 2.49 23.05
C PRO A 307 13.99 3.56 23.39
N SER A 308 13.22 3.32 24.44
CA SER A 308 12.24 4.26 24.97
C SER A 308 12.82 4.99 26.18
N SER A 309 13.56 6.07 25.93
CA SER A 309 13.64 7.16 26.90
C SER A 309 12.35 7.99 26.73
N THR A 310 11.52 8.01 27.78
CA THR A 310 10.17 8.64 27.91
C THR A 310 8.99 7.87 27.29
N ALA A 311 8.61 6.73 27.89
CA ALA A 311 7.35 6.05 27.57
C ALA A 311 6.19 6.68 28.36
N SER A 312 5.34 7.45 27.70
CA SER A 312 3.95 7.62 28.15
C SER A 312 3.19 6.30 27.95
N PRO A 313 2.22 5.95 28.81
CA PRO A 313 1.43 4.72 28.65
C PRO A 313 0.71 4.71 27.30
N ILE A 314 0.73 3.56 26.61
CA ILE A 314 -0.08 3.36 25.40
C ILE A 314 -1.56 3.40 25.83
N PRO A 315 -2.42 4.22 25.19
CA PRO A 315 -3.83 4.30 25.55
C PRO A 315 -4.52 2.94 25.48
N GLY A 316 -5.40 2.67 26.44
CA GLY A 316 -6.16 1.43 26.47
C GLY A 316 -7.17 1.34 25.32
N ALA A 317 -7.51 0.13 24.87
CA ALA A 317 -8.50 -0.06 23.80
C ALA A 317 -9.82 0.70 24.01
N SER A 318 -10.30 0.79 25.27
CA SER A 318 -11.51 1.54 25.61
C SER A 318 -11.37 3.05 25.41
N GLU A 319 -10.19 3.60 25.70
CA GLU A 319 -9.90 5.03 25.52
C GLU A 319 -9.82 5.36 24.03
N LEU A 320 -9.19 4.49 23.24
CA LEU A 320 -9.11 4.63 21.78
C LEU A 320 -10.50 4.52 21.12
N THR A 321 -11.35 3.60 21.59
CA THR A 321 -12.74 3.51 21.13
C THR A 321 -13.53 4.77 21.49
N GLY A 322 -13.39 5.29 22.71
CA GLY A 322 -14.01 6.54 23.13
C GLY A 322 -13.55 7.73 22.27
N LEU A 323 -12.26 7.80 21.97
CA LEU A 323 -11.71 8.81 21.06
C LEU A 323 -12.28 8.69 19.64
N LYS A 324 -12.41 7.47 19.12
CA LYS A 324 -13.02 7.22 17.81
C LYS A 324 -14.47 7.70 17.75
N ILE A 325 -15.25 7.45 18.81
CA ILE A 325 -16.64 7.93 18.92
C ILE A 325 -16.66 9.47 18.93
N LYS A 326 -15.80 10.10 19.74
CA LYS A 326 -15.70 11.57 19.81
C LYS A 326 -15.38 12.21 18.46
N LEU A 327 -14.46 11.63 17.68
CA LEU A 327 -14.16 12.15 16.34
C LEU A 327 -15.35 12.06 15.38
N ARG A 328 -16.14 10.97 15.45
CA ARG A 328 -17.39 10.85 14.67
C ARG A 328 -18.46 11.85 15.10
N GLU A 329 -18.54 12.17 16.39
CA GLU A 329 -19.46 13.21 16.89
C GLU A 329 -19.06 14.59 16.38
N ILE A 330 -17.76 14.92 16.37
CA ILE A 330 -17.22 16.17 15.82
C ILE A 330 -17.56 16.27 14.32
N GLU A 331 -17.35 15.19 13.58
CA GLU A 331 -17.68 15.08 12.16
C GLU A 331 -19.20 15.32 11.91
N SER A 332 -20.07 14.70 12.72
CA SER A 332 -21.54 14.88 12.61
C SER A 332 -21.96 16.32 12.87
N GLN A 333 -21.45 16.94 13.93
CA GLN A 333 -21.75 18.33 14.28
C GLN A 333 -21.30 19.30 13.17
N ARG A 334 -20.14 19.03 12.54
CA ARG A 334 -19.63 19.82 11.41
C ARG A 334 -20.52 19.70 10.17
N ARG A 335 -21.06 18.50 9.90
CA ARG A 335 -22.02 18.29 8.80
C ARG A 335 -23.37 18.97 9.04
N GLU A 336 -23.89 18.89 10.26
CA GLU A 336 -25.16 19.53 10.62
C GLU A 336 -25.10 21.06 10.51
N SER A 337 -23.95 21.66 10.85
CA SER A 337 -23.73 23.11 10.76
C SER A 337 -23.45 23.62 9.34
N SER A 338 -22.90 22.79 8.46
CA SER A 338 -22.60 23.17 7.07
C SER A 338 -23.77 22.99 6.10
N GLY A 339 -24.81 22.23 6.48
CA GLY A 339 -26.02 22.04 5.67
C GLY A 339 -25.78 21.37 4.30
N SER A 340 -24.60 20.78 4.09
CA SER A 340 -24.21 20.16 2.82
C SER A 340 -24.63 18.69 2.78
N GLU A 341 -25.29 18.28 1.68
CA GLU A 341 -25.34 16.86 1.28
C GLU A 341 -23.91 16.31 1.13
N PRO A 342 -23.68 15.00 1.32
CA PRO A 342 -22.35 14.42 1.15
C PRO A 342 -21.86 14.78 -0.25
N ALA A 343 -20.80 15.58 -0.32
CA ALA A 343 -20.11 15.80 -1.57
C ALA A 343 -19.76 14.41 -2.13
N PRO A 344 -19.92 14.16 -3.44
CA PRO A 344 -19.43 12.93 -4.03
C PRO A 344 -17.96 12.86 -3.66
N ARG A 345 -17.62 11.90 -2.79
CA ARG A 345 -16.27 11.71 -2.24
C ARG A 345 -15.30 11.93 -3.37
N LEU A 346 -14.54 13.03 -3.30
CA LEU A 346 -13.55 13.32 -4.31
C LEU A 346 -12.74 12.03 -4.44
N VAL A 347 -12.69 11.49 -5.67
CA VAL A 347 -11.71 10.46 -5.99
C VAL A 347 -10.41 10.97 -5.40
N ALA A 348 -9.78 10.21 -4.51
CA ALA A 348 -8.54 10.67 -3.91
C ALA A 348 -7.54 11.00 -5.05
N GLY A 349 -7.29 12.29 -5.27
CA GLY A 349 -6.54 12.83 -6.42
C GLY A 349 -7.34 13.34 -7.64
N GLY A 350 -8.66 13.44 -7.55
CA GLY A 350 -9.57 13.80 -8.66
C GLY A 350 -9.60 15.28 -9.04
N ALA A 351 -9.15 16.19 -8.16
CA ALA A 351 -9.05 17.61 -8.49
C ALA A 351 -8.04 17.93 -9.60
N MET A 352 -7.26 16.94 -10.07
CA MET A 352 -6.21 17.15 -11.07
C MET A 352 -6.58 16.71 -12.50
N LEU A 353 -7.75 16.09 -12.73
CA LEU A 353 -8.10 15.51 -14.05
C LEU A 353 -9.14 16.28 -14.87
N SER A 354 -9.66 17.40 -14.38
CA SER A 354 -10.65 18.20 -15.11
C SER A 354 -10.27 19.68 -15.15
N GLN A 355 -9.20 20.03 -15.86
CA GLN A 355 -9.03 21.34 -16.49
C GLN A 355 -7.69 21.39 -17.21
N GLU A 356 -7.62 20.80 -18.40
CA GLU A 356 -6.80 21.40 -19.44
C GLU A 356 -7.66 22.42 -20.19
N VAL A 357 -7.06 23.60 -20.39
CA VAL A 357 -7.48 24.76 -21.19
C VAL A 357 -8.25 25.86 -20.43
N ASP A 358 -7.53 26.74 -19.72
CA ASP A 358 -7.24 28.09 -20.25
C ASP A 358 -6.22 28.84 -19.37
N GLU A 359 -5.48 29.74 -20.01
CA GLU A 359 -4.37 30.55 -19.48
C GLU A 359 -4.79 31.45 -18.31
N LEU A 360 -4.00 31.47 -17.23
CA LEU A 360 -3.68 32.67 -16.42
C LEU A 360 -2.61 32.35 -15.36
N GLN A 361 -1.88 33.39 -15.00
CA GLN A 361 -0.50 33.40 -14.53
C GLN A 361 -0.29 33.05 -13.04
N SER A 362 0.92 32.53 -12.79
CA SER A 362 1.81 32.83 -11.66
C SER A 362 1.41 32.41 -10.24
N ASP A 363 2.35 31.65 -9.64
CA ASP A 363 2.52 31.31 -8.22
C ASP A 363 1.65 30.19 -7.64
N GLY A 364 2.22 28.97 -7.58
CA GLY A 364 1.66 27.85 -6.81
C GLY A 364 1.87 26.44 -7.39
N LYS A 365 2.25 26.31 -8.67
CA LYS A 365 2.28 25.01 -9.38
C LYS A 365 3.55 24.16 -9.21
N GLU A 366 4.52 24.56 -8.38
CA GLU A 366 5.77 23.80 -8.17
C GLU A 366 5.61 22.51 -7.34
N TRP A 367 4.38 22.03 -7.06
CA TRP A 367 4.13 20.88 -6.18
C TRP A 367 3.56 19.64 -6.86
N LEU A 368 3.13 19.75 -8.12
CA LEU A 368 2.37 18.70 -8.80
C LEU A 368 3.26 17.96 -9.81
N GLY A 369 3.52 16.68 -9.53
CA GLY A 369 4.24 15.77 -10.43
C GLY A 369 3.46 15.59 -11.73
N ARG A 370 4.19 15.44 -12.85
CA ARG A 370 3.59 15.11 -14.15
C ARG A 370 3.44 13.60 -14.29
N ASP A 371 2.31 13.17 -14.84
CA ASP A 371 2.07 11.77 -15.19
C ASP A 371 2.92 11.37 -16.41
N ASP A 372 4.04 10.67 -16.19
CA ASP A 372 4.82 10.08 -17.27
C ASP A 372 4.31 8.68 -17.62
N VAL A 373 3.93 8.51 -18.89
CA VAL A 373 3.43 7.25 -19.44
C VAL A 373 4.56 6.23 -19.57
N THR A 374 4.52 5.16 -18.78
CA THR A 374 5.38 3.98 -18.99
C THR A 374 4.66 2.95 -19.85
N VAL A 375 5.08 2.76 -21.10
CA VAL A 375 4.54 1.73 -22.01
C VAL A 375 5.41 0.48 -21.94
N ARG A 376 4.79 -0.70 -21.72
CA ARG A 376 5.49 -1.99 -21.87
C ARG A 376 4.70 -2.95 -22.74
N PHE A 377 5.44 -3.63 -23.63
CA PHE A 377 4.99 -4.78 -24.39
C PHE A 377 5.11 -6.05 -23.53
N ILE A 378 3.99 -6.69 -23.20
CA ILE A 378 3.95 -8.00 -22.57
C ILE A 378 3.48 -8.99 -23.63
N PHE A 379 4.34 -9.94 -24.00
CA PHE A 379 3.97 -11.08 -24.85
C PHE A 379 3.34 -12.14 -23.96
N GLY A 380 2.01 -12.30 -24.02
CA GLY A 380 1.30 -13.35 -23.31
C GLY A 380 1.54 -14.72 -23.94
N ALA A 381 1.89 -15.71 -23.12
CA ALA A 381 1.60 -17.11 -23.39
C ALA A 381 0.24 -17.45 -22.78
N ASP A 382 -0.51 -18.29 -23.48
CA ASP A 382 -1.96 -18.48 -23.39
C ASP A 382 -2.54 -18.75 -22.00
N GLY A 383 -3.74 -18.20 -21.76
CA GLY A 383 -4.55 -18.43 -20.56
C GLY A 383 -5.84 -17.60 -20.57
N SER A 384 -6.76 -17.96 -21.45
CA SER A 384 -8.07 -17.33 -21.62
C SER A 384 -9.09 -17.78 -20.56
N GLU A 385 -9.71 -16.84 -19.82
CA GLU A 385 -11.12 -16.92 -19.41
C GLU A 385 -11.75 -15.51 -19.34
N ASN A 386 -12.53 -15.20 -20.38
CA ASN A 386 -13.70 -14.33 -20.49
C ASN A 386 -13.91 -13.17 -19.48
N LEU A 387 -13.62 -11.95 -19.92
CA LEU A 387 -14.41 -10.75 -19.57
C LEU A 387 -15.14 -10.30 -20.84
N ALA A 388 -16.46 -10.51 -20.89
CA ALA A 388 -17.32 -9.90 -21.90
C ALA A 388 -17.87 -8.58 -21.34
N ASP A 389 -17.64 -7.49 -22.09
CA ASP A 389 -18.12 -6.14 -21.83
C ASP A 389 -19.61 -6.03 -22.25
N PRO A 390 -20.55 -5.58 -21.39
CA PRO A 390 -21.99 -5.63 -21.69
C PRO A 390 -22.51 -4.44 -22.53
N SER A 391 -21.65 -3.68 -23.22
CA SER A 391 -22.03 -2.39 -23.82
C SER A 391 -22.14 -2.34 -25.35
N CYS A 392 -22.16 -3.46 -26.07
CA CYS A 392 -22.26 -3.45 -27.54
C CYS A 392 -23.48 -4.26 -28.07
N PRO A 393 -24.40 -3.68 -28.87
CA PRO A 393 -25.49 -4.43 -29.46
C PRO A 393 -25.01 -5.23 -30.69
N PRO A 394 -25.60 -6.40 -30.97
CA PRO A 394 -25.17 -7.24 -32.09
C PRO A 394 -25.65 -6.66 -33.42
N SER A 395 -24.71 -6.24 -34.27
CA SER A 395 -24.97 -5.95 -35.68
C SER A 395 -25.28 -7.24 -36.44
N ARG A 396 -26.52 -7.36 -36.95
CA ARG A 396 -26.94 -8.43 -37.88
C ARG A 396 -26.17 -8.31 -39.21
N PRO A 397 -25.76 -9.43 -39.83
CA PRO A 397 -25.28 -9.42 -41.20
C PRO A 397 -26.47 -9.28 -42.17
N GLY A 398 -26.42 -8.28 -43.04
CA GLY A 398 -27.28 -8.17 -44.22
C GLY A 398 -26.65 -8.94 -45.39
N ILE A 399 -27.49 -9.77 -46.01
CA ILE A 399 -27.44 -10.47 -47.33
C ILE A 399 -26.10 -10.47 -48.06
#